data_AF-A0A8I1QS64-F1
#
_entry.id   AF-A0A8I1QS64-F1
#
_cell.length_a   1.000
_cell.length_b   1.000
_cell.length_c   1.000
_cell.angle_alpha   90.00
_cell.angle_beta   90.00
_cell.angle_gamma   90.00
#
_symmetry.space_group_name_H-M   'P 1'
#
loop_
_entity.id
_entity.type
_entity.pdbx_description
1 polymer ?
#
loop_
_entity_poly.entity_id
_entity_poly.type
_entity_poly.pdbx_seq_one_letter_code
_entity_poly.pdbx_strand_id
1 'polypeptide(L)'
;MFVSGATAGTAAPYDTAQQTRIVFDKILARLAEHGATRDDIRKLTVFLTDIREYALFSEVRNQLFADSPAPPASSAVEARLGSASVRVEIEAIAVRLGG
;
A
#
# COMPACT_ATOMS: atom_id res chain seq x y z
N MET A 1 -7.86 -7.63 10.50
CA MET A 1 -6.41 -7.39 10.65
C MET A 1 -6.11 -5.96 10.31
N PHE A 2 -5.32 -5.29 11.14
CA PHE A 2 -4.80 -3.96 10.86
C PHE A 2 -3.32 -4.10 10.52
N VAL A 3 -2.91 -3.55 9.38
CA VAL A 3 -1.49 -3.44 9.00
C VAL A 3 -1.10 -1.98 9.16
N SER A 4 -0.19 -1.70 10.09
CA SER A 4 0.33 -0.36 10.33
C SER A 4 0.98 0.24 9.08
N GLY A 5 1.11 1.57 9.06
CA GLY A 5 1.77 2.32 8.00
C GLY A 5 3.08 1.67 7.56
N ALA A 6 3.10 1.21 6.31
CA ALA A 6 4.22 0.53 5.71
C ALA A 6 4.92 1.48 4.73
N THR A 7 6.25 1.56 4.83
CA THR A 7 7.12 2.31 3.92
C THR A 7 8.13 1.37 3.26
N ALA A 8 8.74 1.81 2.16
CA ALA A 8 9.82 1.06 1.51
C ALA A 8 11.10 1.02 2.37
N GLY A 9 11.20 1.87 3.40
CA GLY A 9 12.43 2.12 4.16
C GLY A 9 13.29 3.19 3.49
N THR A 10 14.35 3.63 4.17
CA THR A 10 15.18 4.78 3.73
C THR A 10 16.27 4.42 2.72
N ALA A 11 16.55 3.14 2.55
CA ALA A 11 17.52 2.64 1.56
C ALA A 11 16.89 2.30 0.20
N ALA A 12 15.57 2.42 0.07
CA ALA A 12 14.86 2.13 -1.17
C ALA A 12 15.09 3.22 -2.23
N PRO A 13 14.96 2.90 -3.53
CA PRO A 13 15.06 3.89 -4.60
C PRO A 13 14.12 5.08 -4.40
N TYR A 14 14.51 6.24 -4.93
CA TYR A 14 13.74 7.48 -4.81
C TYR A 14 12.66 7.62 -5.89
N ASP A 15 11.85 6.57 -6.06
CA ASP A 15 10.78 6.49 -7.05
C ASP A 15 9.48 5.99 -6.41
N THR A 16 8.38 6.71 -6.61
CA THR A 16 7.10 6.40 -5.98
C THR A 16 6.54 5.06 -6.43
N ALA A 17 6.69 4.68 -7.71
CA ALA A 17 6.17 3.41 -8.19
C ALA A 17 6.95 2.22 -7.59
N GLN A 18 8.28 2.30 -7.53
CA GLN A 18 9.13 1.28 -6.91
C GLN A 18 8.87 1.16 -5.41
N GLN A 19 8.79 2.29 -4.68
CA GLN A 19 8.44 2.25 -3.26
C GLN A 19 7.05 1.69 -3.03
N THR A 20 6.07 2.02 -3.87
CA THR A 20 4.71 1.48 -3.78
C THR A 20 4.71 -0.05 -3.91
N ARG A 21 5.48 -0.62 -4.83
CA ARG A 21 5.62 -2.09 -4.98
C ARG A 21 6.16 -2.73 -3.70
N ILE A 22 7.27 -2.20 -3.18
CA ILE A 22 7.91 -2.70 -1.95
C ILE A 22 6.95 -2.60 -0.75
N VAL A 23 6.19 -1.51 -0.65
CA VAL A 23 5.20 -1.33 0.42
C VAL A 23 4.10 -2.38 0.32
N PHE A 24 3.55 -2.62 -0.86
CA PHE A 24 2.57 -3.68 -1.04
C PHE A 24 3.15 -5.06 -0.73
N ASP A 25 4.35 -5.40 -1.18
CA ASP A 25 5.01 -6.68 -0.86
C ASP A 25 5.10 -6.88 0.66
N LYS A 26 5.47 -5.84 1.42
CA LYS A 26 5.50 -5.88 2.89
C LYS A 26 4.11 -6.06 3.51
N ILE A 27 3.09 -5.41 2.97
CA ILE A 27 1.70 -5.58 3.44
C ILE A 27 1.26 -7.02 3.19
N LEU A 28 1.47 -7.55 1.98
CA LEU A 28 1.06 -8.91 1.62
C LEU A 28 1.79 -9.98 2.43
N ALA A 29 3.09 -9.79 2.70
CA ALA A 29 3.85 -10.69 3.57
C ALA A 29 3.23 -10.78 4.99
N ARG A 30 2.85 -9.64 5.59
CA ARG A 30 2.21 -9.60 6.90
C ARG A 30 0.80 -10.21 6.91
N LEU A 31 0.04 -10.03 5.83
CA LEU A 31 -1.25 -10.69 5.67
C LEU A 31 -1.08 -12.22 5.61
N ALA A 32 -0.08 -12.69 4.86
CA ALA A 32 0.21 -14.11 4.67
C ALA A 32 0.59 -14.82 5.97
N GLU A 33 1.28 -14.14 6.90
CA GLU A 33 1.58 -14.65 8.25
C GLU A 33 0.31 -15.07 9.04
N HIS A 34 -0.86 -14.56 8.64
CA HIS A 34 -2.15 -14.85 9.27
C HIS A 34 -3.14 -15.52 8.29
N GLY A 35 -2.63 -16.09 7.19
CA GLY A 35 -3.44 -16.78 6.18
C GLY A 35 -4.39 -15.88 5.39
N ALA A 36 -4.14 -14.58 5.35
CA ALA A 36 -4.88 -13.63 4.53
C ALA A 36 -4.14 -13.33 3.22
N THR A 37 -4.87 -12.84 2.23
CA THR A 37 -4.37 -12.50 0.89
C THR A 37 -4.72 -11.05 0.53
N ARG A 38 -4.30 -10.59 -0.66
CA ARG A 38 -4.67 -9.25 -1.15
C ARG A 38 -6.18 -9.05 -1.25
N ASP A 39 -6.96 -10.09 -1.52
CA ASP A 39 -8.43 -10.00 -1.68
C ASP A 39 -9.16 -9.82 -0.33
N ASP A 40 -8.45 -10.02 0.78
CA ASP A 40 -8.96 -9.69 2.11
C ASP A 40 -8.81 -8.19 2.44
N ILE A 41 -8.04 -7.42 1.67
CA ILE A 41 -7.86 -5.98 1.88
C ILE A 41 -9.15 -5.24 1.52
N ARG A 42 -9.67 -4.42 2.46
CA ARG A 42 -10.92 -3.66 2.29
C ARG A 42 -10.71 -2.16 2.21
N LYS A 43 -9.68 -1.63 2.88
CA LYS A 43 -9.35 -0.20 2.84
C LYS A 43 -7.85 0.00 2.78
N LEU A 44 -7.44 0.93 1.93
CA LEU A 44 -6.11 1.51 1.87
C LEU A 44 -6.20 3.00 2.22
N THR A 45 -5.39 3.43 3.18
CA THR A 45 -5.11 4.86 3.43
C THR A 45 -3.69 5.15 2.95
N VAL A 46 -3.55 6.07 2.01
CA VAL A 46 -2.30 6.31 1.29
C VAL A 46 -1.83 7.74 1.53
N PHE A 47 -0.58 7.86 1.95
CA PHE A 47 0.08 9.13 2.19
C PHE A 47 1.22 9.29 1.19
N LEU A 48 1.12 10.28 0.32
CA LEU A 48 2.16 10.62 -0.67
C LEU A 48 2.88 11.90 -0.23
N THR A 49 4.19 12.00 -0.46
CA THR A 49 4.91 13.27 -0.24
C THR A 49 4.61 14.33 -1.29
N ASP A 50 4.12 13.90 -2.46
CA ASP A 50 3.74 14.77 -3.57
C ASP A 50 2.53 14.14 -4.28
N ILE A 51 1.35 14.75 -4.16
CA ILE A 51 0.12 14.19 -4.74
C ILE A 51 0.13 14.22 -6.27
N ARG A 52 1.00 15.01 -6.90
CA ARG A 52 1.17 15.01 -8.37
C ARG A 52 1.67 13.66 -8.87
N GLU A 53 2.31 12.87 -8.00
CA GLU A 53 2.78 11.51 -8.29
C GLU A 53 1.69 10.43 -8.08
N TYR A 54 0.44 10.81 -7.81
CA TYR A 54 -0.68 9.88 -7.62
C TYR A 54 -0.80 8.84 -8.74
N ALA A 55 -0.55 9.23 -10.00
CA ALA A 55 -0.59 8.32 -11.14
C ALA A 55 0.39 7.13 -10.97
N LEU A 56 1.60 7.38 -10.47
CA LEU A 56 2.63 6.36 -10.25
C LEU A 56 2.22 5.34 -9.19
N PHE A 57 1.63 5.81 -8.08
CA PHE A 57 1.07 4.94 -7.04
C PHE A 57 -0.13 4.14 -7.58
N SER A 58 -1.08 4.83 -8.22
CA SER A 58 -2.35 4.23 -8.61
C SER A 58 -2.20 3.19 -9.71
N GLU A 59 -1.21 3.33 -10.61
CA GLU A 59 -0.87 2.30 -11.59
C GLU A 59 -0.48 0.98 -10.91
N VAL A 60 0.43 1.04 -9.92
CA VAL A 60 0.84 -0.15 -9.16
C VAL A 60 -0.32 -0.77 -8.39
N ARG A 61 -1.13 0.05 -7.72
CA ARG A 61 -2.35 -0.43 -7.04
C ARG A 61 -3.29 -1.11 -8.04
N ASN A 62 -3.55 -0.48 -9.18
CA ASN A 62 -4.49 -1.02 -10.17
C ASN A 62 -3.98 -2.34 -10.77
N GLN A 63 -2.68 -2.46 -11.03
CA GLN A 63 -2.06 -3.73 -11.45
C GLN A 63 -2.24 -4.81 -10.37
N LEU A 64 -2.00 -4.47 -9.10
CA LEU A 64 -2.13 -5.40 -7.98
C LEU A 64 -3.56 -5.91 -7.79
N PHE A 65 -4.59 -5.15 -8.17
CA PHE A 65 -6.00 -5.52 -7.99
C PHE A 65 -6.76 -5.72 -9.32
N ALA A 66 -6.06 -5.86 -10.45
CA ALA A 66 -6.67 -5.87 -11.78
C ALA A 66 -7.72 -6.99 -11.99
N ASP A 67 -7.48 -8.14 -11.36
CA ASP A 67 -8.32 -9.35 -11.40
C ASP A 67 -9.09 -9.56 -10.08
N SER A 68 -9.03 -8.62 -9.15
CA SER A 68 -9.77 -8.73 -7.89
C SER A 68 -11.25 -8.42 -8.12
N PRO A 69 -12.18 -9.30 -7.70
CA PRO A 69 -13.62 -9.09 -7.87
C PRO A 69 -14.16 -7.98 -6.96
N ALA A 70 -13.40 -7.57 -5.94
CA ALA A 70 -13.79 -6.56 -4.97
C ALA A 70 -12.56 -5.76 -4.51
N PRO A 71 -12.01 -4.87 -5.36
CA PRO A 71 -10.84 -4.08 -5.01
C PRO A 71 -11.11 -3.19 -3.79
N PRO A 72 -10.07 -2.86 -2.98
CA PRO A 72 -10.26 -2.11 -1.75
C PRO A 72 -10.71 -0.68 -2.01
N ALA A 73 -11.47 -0.11 -1.06
CA ALA A 73 -11.63 1.33 -0.99
C ALA A 73 -10.26 1.99 -0.81
N SER A 74 -10.02 3.11 -1.48
CA SER A 74 -8.72 3.79 -1.47
C SER A 74 -8.89 5.29 -1.26
N SER A 75 -8.25 5.82 -0.22
CA SER A 75 -8.10 7.26 0.00
C SER A 75 -6.63 7.62 -0.09
N ALA A 76 -6.30 8.67 -0.84
CA ALA A 76 -4.94 9.16 -1.01
C ALA A 76 -4.89 10.66 -0.70
N VAL A 77 -3.89 11.07 0.08
CA VAL A 77 -3.66 12.47 0.46
C VAL A 77 -2.17 12.81 0.39
N GLU A 78 -1.85 14.09 0.27
CA GLU A 78 -0.48 14.58 0.46
C GLU A 78 -0.16 14.72 1.96
N ALA A 79 1.01 14.26 2.39
CA ALA A 79 1.50 14.40 3.77
C ALA A 79 3.03 14.39 3.84
N ARG A 80 3.58 14.94 4.93
CA ARG A 80 4.99 14.77 5.28
C ARG A 80 5.19 13.41 5.95
N LEU A 81 6.21 12.67 5.53
CA LEU A 81 6.51 11.32 6.02
C LEU A 81 7.76 11.30 6.93
N GLY A 82 8.01 10.18 7.60
CA GLY A 82 9.07 10.05 8.61
C GLY A 82 10.52 10.22 8.12
N SER A 83 10.74 10.30 6.80
CA SER A 83 12.04 10.61 6.20
C SER A 83 11.86 11.25 4.82
N ALA A 84 12.77 12.15 4.44
CA ALA A 84 12.80 12.75 3.11
C ALA A 84 13.01 11.74 1.97
N SER A 85 13.55 10.55 2.29
CA SER A 85 13.76 9.44 1.34
C SER A 85 12.50 8.62 1.05
N VAL A 86 11.46 8.74 1.89
CA VAL A 86 10.20 8.01 1.74
C VAL A 86 9.23 8.85 0.92
N ARG A 87 8.66 8.27 -0.13
CA ARG A 87 7.72 8.92 -1.04
C ARG A 87 6.26 8.54 -0.79
N VAL A 88 6.05 7.33 -0.28
CA VAL A 88 4.72 6.76 -0.04
C VAL A 88 4.71 5.95 1.25
N GLU A 89 3.63 6.10 2.01
CA GLU A 89 3.28 5.26 3.15
C GLU A 89 1.84 4.76 2.98
N ILE A 90 1.61 3.47 3.25
CA ILE A 90 0.29 2.85 3.08
C ILE A 90 -0.10 2.12 4.36
N GLU A 91 -1.29 2.42 4.85
CA GLU A 91 -1.99 1.65 5.88
C GLU A 91 -3.06 0.78 5.21
N ALA A 92 -3.22 -0.46 5.69
CA ALA A 92 -4.22 -1.38 5.17
C ALA A 92 -5.10 -1.98 6.27
N ILE A 93 -6.39 -2.04 6.00
CA ILE A 93 -7.37 -2.81 6.79
C ILE A 93 -7.78 -4.02 5.96
N ALA A 94 -7.62 -5.21 6.53
CA ALA A 94 -8.03 -6.46 5.91
C ALA A 94 -9.03 -7.23 6.78
N VAL A 95 -9.99 -7.89 6.15
CA VAL A 95 -11.00 -8.74 6.79
C VAL A 95 -10.97 -10.10 6.11
N ARG A 96 -10.45 -11.11 6.81
CA ARG A 96 -10.51 -12.50 6.39
C ARG A 96 -11.89 -13.05 6.74
N LEU A 97 -12.70 -13.33 5.73
CA LEU A 97 -14.02 -13.96 5.91
C LEU A 97 -13.84 -15.48 5.91
N GLY A 98 -13.80 -16.08 7.10
CA GLY A 98 -13.75 -17.54 7.28
C GLY A 98 -12.40 -18.04 7.80
N GLY A 99 -12.45 -18.62 8.99
CA GLY A 99 -11.44 -19.46 9.62
C GLY A 99 -12.14 -20.60 10.36
#